data_AF-A0A839PVK4-F1
#
_entry.id   AF-A0A839PVK4-F1
#
_cell.length_a   1.000
_cell.length_b   1.000
_cell.length_c   1.000
_cell.angle_alpha   90.00
_cell.angle_beta   90.00
_cell.angle_gamma   90.00
#
_symmetry.space_group_name_H-M   'P 1'
#
loop_
_entity.id
_entity.type
_entity.pdbx_description
1 polymer ?
#
loop_
_entity_poly.entity_id
_entity_poly.type
_entity_poly.pdbx_seq_one_letter_code
_entity_poly.pdbx_strand_id
1 'polypeptide(L)'
;MSTHEPPKGVQQAAQRAQTWIDEGKAGDSFTDVGRQRAAQLAKGEKVSDDVVKRMRAYFSRHHKDTDAKGFSSGDEGYPSAGRVAWDAWGGDAGRRWVESLDDED
;
A
#
# COMPACT_ATOMS: atom_id res chain seq x y z
N MET A 1 -3.09 1.53 -23.26
CA MET A 1 -2.84 1.63 -21.80
C MET A 1 -2.50 0.24 -21.35
N SER A 2 -1.26 0.00 -20.93
CA SER A 2 -0.91 -1.30 -20.35
C SER A 2 -1.54 -1.41 -18.97
N THR A 3 -1.81 -2.65 -18.56
CA THR A 3 -2.43 -2.94 -17.25
C THR A 3 -1.66 -4.04 -16.57
N HIS A 4 -1.49 -3.91 -15.26
CA HIS A 4 -0.68 -4.79 -14.43
C HIS A 4 -1.55 -5.45 -13.38
N GLU A 5 -1.38 -6.76 -13.20
CA GLU A 5 -2.10 -7.52 -12.17
C GLU A 5 -1.30 -7.49 -10.86
N PRO A 6 -1.89 -7.03 -9.74
CA PRO A 6 -1.18 -6.96 -8.47
C PRO A 6 -0.86 -8.38 -7.96
N PRO A 7 0.42 -8.70 -7.63
CA PRO A 7 0.80 -9.98 -7.07
C PRO A 7 0.08 -10.30 -5.76
N LYS A 8 0.04 -11.59 -5.38
CA LYS A 8 -0.67 -12.03 -4.16
C LYS A 8 -0.22 -11.33 -2.88
N GLY A 9 1.06 -11.02 -2.73
CA GLY A 9 1.55 -10.25 -1.57
C GLY A 9 0.95 -8.85 -1.49
N VAL A 10 0.73 -8.19 -2.63
CA VAL A 10 0.09 -6.87 -2.73
C VAL A 10 -1.37 -6.96 -2.30
N GLN A 11 -2.09 -7.98 -2.80
CA GLN A 11 -3.49 -8.24 -2.45
C GLN A 11 -3.64 -8.47 -0.95
N GLN A 12 -2.79 -9.31 -0.36
CA GLN A 12 -2.81 -9.64 1.07
C GLN A 12 -2.51 -8.43 1.97
N ALA A 13 -1.56 -7.58 1.58
CA ALA A 13 -1.28 -6.34 2.31
C ALA A 13 -2.49 -5.39 2.27
N ALA A 14 -3.08 -5.20 1.09
CA ALA A 14 -4.25 -4.35 0.93
C ALA A 14 -5.47 -4.86 1.71
N GLN A 15 -5.71 -6.18 1.73
CA GLN A 15 -6.76 -6.81 2.53
C GLN A 15 -6.56 -6.54 4.04
N ARG A 16 -5.32 -6.70 4.52
CA ARG A 16 -4.98 -6.39 5.92
C ARG A 16 -5.21 -4.92 6.25
N ALA A 17 -4.86 -4.01 5.34
CA ALA A 17 -5.15 -2.59 5.51
C ALA A 17 -6.65 -2.30 5.58
N GLN A 18 -7.48 -2.95 4.77
CA GLN A 18 -8.94 -2.79 4.86
C GLN A 18 -9.46 -3.16 6.26
N THR A 19 -9.00 -4.29 6.82
CA THR A 19 -9.37 -4.68 8.18
C THR A 19 -8.98 -3.59 9.20
N TRP A 20 -7.77 -3.05 9.12
CA TRP A 20 -7.34 -1.99 10.03
C TRP A 20 -8.09 -0.67 9.83
N ILE A 21 -8.45 -0.34 8.61
CA ILE A 21 -9.27 0.82 8.28
C ILE A 21 -10.66 0.68 8.93
N ASP A 22 -11.27 -0.51 8.85
CA ASP A 22 -12.58 -0.80 9.44
C ASP A 22 -12.53 -0.81 10.98
N GLU A 23 -11.40 -1.23 11.55
CA GLU A 23 -11.10 -1.14 12.99
C GLU A 23 -10.79 0.28 13.48
N GLY A 24 -10.78 1.29 12.58
CA GLY A 24 -10.51 2.69 12.94
C GLY A 24 -9.04 3.00 13.22
N LYS A 25 -8.11 2.17 12.75
CA LYS A 25 -6.65 2.36 12.93
C LYS A 25 -6.01 3.25 11.86
N ALA A 26 -6.78 3.64 10.85
CA ALA A 26 -6.36 4.65 9.89
C ALA A 26 -6.26 6.02 10.59
N GLY A 27 -5.22 6.80 10.29
CA GLY A 27 -5.08 8.14 10.85
C GLY A 27 -6.14 9.12 10.32
N ASP A 28 -6.35 10.22 11.03
CA ASP A 28 -7.38 11.22 10.68
C ASP A 28 -7.19 11.83 9.28
N SER A 29 -5.95 11.86 8.78
CA SER A 29 -5.62 12.36 7.44
C SER A 29 -5.67 11.26 6.35
N PHE A 30 -6.19 10.07 6.65
CA PHE A 30 -6.26 8.99 5.68
C PHE A 30 -7.30 9.29 4.60
N THR A 31 -6.85 9.32 3.34
CA THR A 31 -7.65 9.83 2.22
C THR A 31 -8.51 8.75 1.55
N ASP A 32 -9.57 9.19 0.88
CA ASP A 32 -10.42 8.31 0.05
C ASP A 32 -9.65 7.63 -1.08
N VAL A 33 -8.61 8.28 -1.60
CA VAL A 33 -7.71 7.68 -2.60
C VAL A 33 -7.01 6.45 -2.03
N GLY A 34 -6.55 6.52 -0.77
CA GLY A 34 -5.97 5.37 -0.07
C GLY A 34 -6.99 4.25 0.13
N ARG A 35 -8.23 4.59 0.50
CA ARG A 35 -9.32 3.60 0.69
C ARG A 35 -9.66 2.89 -0.62
N GLN A 36 -9.80 3.65 -1.71
CA GLN A 36 -10.08 3.11 -3.03
C GLN A 36 -8.94 2.22 -3.53
N ARG A 37 -7.69 2.64 -3.31
CA ARG A 37 -6.50 1.85 -3.68
C ARG A 37 -6.45 0.53 -2.93
N ALA A 38 -6.68 0.53 -1.62
CA ALA A 38 -6.75 -0.69 -0.82
C ALA A 38 -7.83 -1.63 -1.35
N ALA A 39 -9.04 -1.13 -1.62
CA ALA A 39 -10.13 -1.94 -2.14
C ALA A 39 -9.82 -2.54 -3.52
N GLN A 40 -9.23 -1.76 -4.43
CA GLN A 40 -8.86 -2.23 -5.77
C GLN A 40 -7.79 -3.34 -5.69
N LEU A 41 -6.71 -3.10 -4.93
CA LEU A 41 -5.61 -4.05 -4.78
C LEU A 41 -6.05 -5.31 -4.04
N ALA A 42 -6.88 -5.20 -3.00
CA ALA A 42 -7.36 -6.33 -2.21
C ALA A 42 -8.18 -7.34 -3.04
N LYS A 43 -8.89 -6.85 -4.07
CA LYS A 43 -9.65 -7.68 -5.02
C LYS A 43 -8.80 -8.28 -6.14
N GLY A 44 -7.52 -7.90 -6.23
CA GLY A 44 -6.67 -8.30 -7.34
C GLY A 44 -7.00 -7.61 -8.66
N GLU A 45 -7.72 -6.48 -8.63
CA GLU A 45 -8.09 -5.76 -9.84
C GLU A 45 -6.85 -5.17 -10.51
N LYS A 46 -6.77 -5.30 -11.84
CA LYS A 46 -5.66 -4.74 -12.62
C LYS A 46 -5.58 -3.23 -12.47
N VAL A 47 -4.36 -2.70 -12.52
CA VAL A 47 -4.06 -1.27 -12.44
C VAL A 47 -3.38 -0.78 -13.72
N SER A 48 -3.58 0.48 -14.10
CA SER A 48 -2.90 1.07 -15.26
C SER A 48 -1.47 1.50 -14.95
N ASP A 49 -0.67 1.77 -15.98
CA ASP A 49 0.68 2.36 -15.84
C ASP A 49 0.68 3.64 -15.00
N ASP A 50 -0.31 4.52 -15.20
CA ASP A 50 -0.44 5.75 -14.41
C ASP A 50 -0.63 5.47 -12.91
N VAL A 51 -1.33 4.39 -12.60
CA VAL A 51 -1.51 3.96 -11.21
C VAL A 51 -0.21 3.38 -10.66
N VAL A 52 0.52 2.57 -11.42
CA VAL A 52 1.84 2.06 -11.02
C VAL A 52 2.80 3.22 -10.72
N LYS A 53 2.84 4.24 -11.59
CA LYS A 53 3.64 5.47 -11.37
C LYS A 53 3.24 6.19 -10.08
N ARG A 54 1.94 6.30 -9.79
CA ARG A 54 1.43 6.89 -8.53
C ARG A 54 1.83 6.08 -7.31
N MET A 55 1.73 4.74 -7.39
CA MET A 55 2.15 3.84 -6.31
C MET A 55 3.65 4.00 -6.03
N ARG A 56 4.49 4.03 -7.07
CA ARG A 56 5.94 4.26 -6.92
C ARG A 56 6.26 5.60 -6.27
N ALA A 57 5.62 6.68 -6.74
CA ALA A 57 5.79 8.00 -6.16
C ALA A 57 5.30 8.06 -4.70
N TYR A 58 4.26 7.31 -4.34
CA TYR A 58 3.81 7.16 -2.96
C TYR A 58 4.90 6.50 -2.10
N PHE A 59 5.37 5.31 -2.47
CA PHE A 59 6.38 4.58 -1.70
C PHE A 59 7.70 5.35 -1.56
N SER A 60 8.13 6.06 -2.61
CA SER A 60 9.32 6.91 -2.57
C SER A 60 9.21 8.03 -1.52
N ARG A 61 8.04 8.71 -1.45
CA ARG A 61 7.79 9.79 -0.49
C ARG A 61 7.64 9.30 0.95
N HIS A 62 7.08 8.11 1.12
CA HIS A 62 6.75 7.54 2.43
C HIS A 62 7.76 6.50 2.93
N HIS A 63 8.87 6.30 2.23
CA HIS A 63 9.89 5.33 2.65
C HIS A 63 10.44 5.61 4.05
N LYS A 64 10.60 6.87 4.44
CA LYS A 64 11.09 7.22 5.80
C LYS A 64 10.07 6.91 6.90
N ASP A 65 8.78 6.78 6.56
CA ASP A 65 7.75 6.47 7.54
C ASP A 65 7.86 5.02 8.04
N THR A 66 8.62 4.17 7.33
CA THR A 66 8.86 2.77 7.75
C THR A 66 9.70 2.65 9.01
N ASP A 67 10.45 3.70 9.36
CA ASP A 67 11.31 3.75 10.54
C ASP A 67 10.55 4.22 11.81
N ALA A 68 9.30 4.63 11.66
CA ALA A 68 8.48 5.11 12.76
C ALA A 68 7.99 3.97 13.66
N LYS A 69 7.80 4.27 14.95
CA LYS A 69 7.25 3.33 15.94
C LYS A 69 5.88 2.79 15.50
N GLY A 70 5.66 1.50 15.71
CA GLY A 70 4.41 0.83 15.36
C GLY A 70 4.30 0.48 13.88
N PHE A 71 5.37 0.66 13.09
CA PHE A 71 5.36 0.32 11.67
C PHE A 71 5.54 -1.19 11.43
N SER A 72 6.39 -1.83 12.22
CA SER A 72 6.70 -3.25 12.08
C SER A 72 5.87 -4.10 13.02
N SER A 73 5.53 -5.32 12.57
CA SER A 73 4.81 -6.27 13.41
C SER A 73 5.62 -6.58 14.67
N GLY A 74 5.00 -6.44 15.83
CA GLY A 74 5.65 -6.62 17.14
C GLY A 74 6.12 -5.32 17.78
N ASP A 75 6.12 -4.19 17.06
CA ASP A 75 6.36 -2.89 17.65
C ASP A 75 5.20 -2.49 18.57
N GLU A 76 5.52 -1.77 19.65
CA GLU A 76 4.49 -1.14 20.46
C GLU A 76 3.69 -0.13 19.62
N GLY A 77 2.36 -0.26 19.65
CA GLY A 77 1.45 0.58 18.86
C GLY A 77 1.24 0.10 17.42
N TYR A 78 1.65 -1.12 17.07
CA TYR A 78 1.35 -1.70 15.77
C TYR A 78 -0.16 -2.04 15.60
N PRO A 79 -0.76 -1.75 14.43
CA PRO A 79 -0.22 -0.95 13.33
C PRO A 79 -0.34 0.55 13.61
N SER A 80 0.69 1.32 13.24
CA SER A 80 0.62 2.78 13.18
C SER A 80 -0.22 3.23 11.98
N ALA A 81 -0.71 4.48 12.01
CA ALA A 81 -1.43 5.05 10.87
C ALA A 81 -0.61 5.04 9.57
N GLY A 82 0.70 5.27 9.66
CA GLY A 82 1.62 5.16 8.53
C GLY A 82 1.70 3.74 7.98
N ARG A 83 1.68 2.72 8.85
CA ARG A 83 1.63 1.32 8.43
C ARG A 83 0.32 0.96 7.74
N VAL A 84 -0.81 1.46 8.25
CA VAL A 84 -2.11 1.25 7.61
C VAL A 84 -2.11 1.84 6.19
N ALA A 85 -1.58 3.05 6.02
CA ALA A 85 -1.41 3.68 4.71
C ALA A 85 -0.45 2.90 3.80
N TRP A 86 0.69 2.45 4.33
CA TRP A 86 1.64 1.65 3.57
C TRP A 86 1.02 0.38 3.00
N ASP A 87 0.31 -0.38 3.83
CA ASP A 87 -0.36 -1.62 3.41
C ASP A 87 -1.57 -1.35 2.49
N ALA A 88 -2.26 -0.21 2.63
CA ALA A 88 -3.34 0.19 1.72
C ALA A 88 -2.85 0.40 0.27
N TRP A 89 -1.58 0.77 0.12
CA TRP A 89 -0.91 0.86 -1.19
C TRP A 89 -0.22 -0.44 -1.61
N GLY A 90 -0.38 -1.53 -0.85
CA GLY A 90 0.16 -2.85 -1.19
C GLY A 90 1.36 -3.30 -0.35
N GLY A 91 1.78 -2.48 0.62
CA GLY A 91 2.85 -2.81 1.55
C GLY A 91 4.20 -3.02 0.87
N ASP A 92 5.10 -3.73 1.54
CA ASP A 92 6.44 -4.02 0.98
C ASP A 92 6.39 -4.83 -0.31
N ALA A 93 5.35 -5.65 -0.48
CA ALA A 93 5.11 -6.36 -1.73
C ALA A 93 4.74 -5.39 -2.87
N GLY A 94 3.90 -4.40 -2.58
CA GLY A 94 3.49 -3.36 -3.52
C GLY A 94 4.67 -2.53 -3.95
N ARG A 95 5.51 -2.11 -3.00
CA ARG A 95 6.75 -1.38 -3.28
C ARG A 95 7.66 -2.15 -4.24
N ARG A 96 8.03 -3.38 -3.89
CA ARG A 96 8.93 -4.20 -4.71
C ARG A 96 8.36 -4.45 -6.11
N TRP A 97 7.06 -4.68 -6.20
CA TRP A 97 6.38 -4.92 -7.47
C TRP A 97 6.42 -3.70 -8.40
N VAL A 98 6.13 -2.50 -7.91
CA VAL A 98 6.14 -1.31 -8.78
C VAL A 98 7.56 -0.83 -9.10
N GLU A 99 8.54 -1.18 -8.27
CA GLU A 99 9.97 -1.01 -8.57
C GLU A 99 10.39 -1.96 -9.72
N SER A 100 10.02 -3.24 -9.68
CA SER A 100 10.42 -4.21 -10.73
C SER A 100 9.83 -3.94 -12.11
N LEU A 101 8.71 -3.21 -12.18
CA LEU A 101 8.10 -2.80 -13.45
C LEU A 101 8.82 -1.59 -14.09
N ASP A 102 9.75 -0.93 -13.39
CA ASP A 102 10.55 0.18 -13.96
C ASP A 102 11.78 -0.32 -14.71
N ASP A 103 12.32 -1.47 -14.30
CA ASP A 103 13.53 -2.05 -14.90
C ASP A 103 13.27 -2.66 -16.29
N GLU A 104 12.02 -2.62 -16.78
CA GLU A 104 11.61 -3.17 -18.08
C GLU A 104 11.50 -2.12 -19.22
N ASP A 105 11.96 -0.87 -19.01
CA ASP A 105 12.05 0.20 -20.03
C ASP A 105 13.45 0.35 -20.66
#